data_AF-A0A968MJ13-F1
#
_entry.id   AF-A0A968MJ13-F1
#
_cell.length_a   1.000
_cell.length_b   1.000
_cell.length_c   1.000
_cell.angle_alpha   90.00
_cell.angle_beta   90.00
_cell.angle_gamma   90.00
#
_symmetry.space_group_name_H-M   'P 1'
#
loop_
_entity.id
_entity.type
_entity.pdbx_description
1 polymer ?
#
loop_
_entity_poly.entity_id
_entity_poly.type
_entity_poly.pdbx_seq_one_letter_code
_entity_poly.pdbx_strand_id
1 'polypeptide(L)'
;MEIINAENKEQPRYWLIALIVKVCNQYRNNNSVAETYNMLTAQVKTSKERVEADMEPVRYIIQAISMLGFLGTVIGLTDAISNSDAMLQIDPVAKENALKQIVNNFGMAFGTTLVALVLGLILTQRYHSYLRKMDSFFAGMESYIIDNLIIRIYNPKKEQ
;
A
#
# COMPACT_ATOMS: atom_id res chain seq x y z
N MET A 1 27.09 12.60 29.72
CA MET A 1 26.45 11.30 29.44
C MET A 1 25.06 11.30 30.04
N GLU A 2 24.10 11.93 29.36
CA GLU A 2 22.67 11.76 29.63
C GLU A 2 21.97 11.62 28.28
N ILE A 3 22.17 10.44 27.71
CA ILE A 3 21.37 9.94 26.61
C ILE A 3 20.38 8.99 27.28
N ILE A 4 19.31 9.53 27.85
CA ILE A 4 18.27 8.73 28.49
C ILE A 4 16.93 8.98 27.79
N ASN A 5 16.46 7.92 27.15
CA ASN A 5 15.07 7.55 26.93
C ASN A 5 14.11 8.58 26.34
N ALA A 6 14.14 8.69 25.02
CA ALA A 6 12.93 8.99 24.25
C ALA A 6 12.51 7.76 23.43
N GLU A 7 12.44 6.60 24.09
CA GLU A 7 11.81 5.39 23.56
C GLU A 7 10.54 5.12 24.38
N ASN A 8 9.50 5.92 24.17
CA ASN A 8 8.14 5.47 24.46
C ASN A 8 7.07 6.33 23.78
N LYS A 9 6.30 5.63 22.93
CA LYS A 9 4.88 5.81 22.58
C LYS A 9 4.42 7.14 21.95
N GLU A 10 3.78 6.98 20.79
CA GLU A 10 2.94 7.96 20.07
C GLU A 10 3.64 9.09 19.31
N GLN A 11 4.41 8.77 18.27
CA GLN A 11 5.06 9.77 17.43
C GLN A 11 4.55 9.78 15.97
N PRO A 12 3.28 10.15 15.67
CA PRO A 12 2.91 10.57 14.33
C PRO A 12 3.04 12.10 14.12
N ARG A 13 3.31 12.91 15.15
CA ARG A 13 3.34 14.39 15.04
C ARG A 13 4.73 15.05 14.99
N TYR A 14 5.83 14.35 15.28
CA TYR A 14 7.16 14.98 15.38
C TYR A 14 8.28 14.28 14.62
N TRP A 15 7.98 13.43 13.63
CA TRP A 15 9.01 12.71 12.86
C TRP A 15 9.99 13.66 12.15
N LEU A 16 9.49 14.73 11.53
CA LEU A 16 10.35 15.75 10.90
C LEU A 16 11.28 16.42 11.92
N ILE A 17 10.77 16.74 13.11
CA ILE A 17 11.55 17.36 14.18
C ILE A 17 12.61 16.39 14.70
N ALA A 18 12.26 15.11 14.90
CA ALA A 18 13.19 14.07 15.29
C ALA A 18 14.30 13.86 14.24
N LEU A 19 13.95 13.92 12.95
CA LEU A 19 14.89 13.83 11.85
C LEU A 19 15.85 15.03 11.84
N ILE A 20 15.33 16.26 11.97
CA ILE A 20 16.16 17.48 12.08
C ILE A 20 17.11 17.41 13.27
N VAL A 21 16.64 16.98 14.45
CA VAL A 21 17.50 16.84 15.64
C VAL A 21 18.60 15.80 15.43
N LYS A 22 18.28 14.66 14.81
CA LYS A 22 19.29 13.64 14.46
C LYS A 22 20.35 14.18 13.49
N VAL A 23 19.92 14.87 12.44
CA VAL A 23 20.81 15.48 11.45
C VAL A 23 21.72 16.53 12.09
N CYS A 24 21.17 17.40 12.94
CA CYS A 24 21.96 18.39 13.70
C CYS A 24 22.97 17.74 14.65
N ASN A 25 22.59 16.68 15.35
CA ASN A 25 23.49 15.94 16.24
C ASN A 25 24.62 15.23 15.47
N GLN A 26 24.30 14.62 14.33
CA GLN A 26 25.29 13.96 13.48
C GLN A 26 26.31 14.97 12.92
N TYR A 27 25.82 16.12 12.43
CA TYR A 27 26.68 17.18 11.93
C TYR A 27 27.64 17.69 13.02
N ARG A 28 27.12 17.91 14.23
CA ARG A 28 27.93 18.34 15.39
C ARG A 28 29.03 17.34 15.74
N ASN A 29 28.81 16.04 15.50
CA ASN A 29 29.75 14.99 15.86
C ASN A 29 30.81 14.74 14.77
N ASN A 30 30.42 14.72 13.48
CA ASN A 30 31.33 14.38 12.38
C ASN A 30 31.95 15.59 11.66
N ASN A 31 31.40 16.81 11.81
CA ASN A 31 31.77 18.02 11.05
C ASN A 31 31.80 17.85 9.51
N SER A 32 31.27 16.74 8.99
CA SER A 32 31.26 16.41 7.56
C SER A 32 29.84 16.53 7.00
N VAL A 33 29.67 17.46 6.07
CA VAL A 33 28.40 17.71 5.38
C VAL A 33 28.00 16.52 4.51
N ALA A 34 28.96 15.90 3.82
CA ALA A 34 28.71 14.76 2.94
C ALA A 34 28.22 13.51 3.71
N GLU A 35 28.79 13.26 4.88
CA GLU A 35 28.40 12.10 5.69
C GLU A 35 27.04 12.30 6.37
N THR A 36 26.75 13.53 6.78
CA THR A 36 25.43 13.93 7.30
C THR A 36 24.34 13.77 6.23
N TYR A 37 24.64 14.13 4.98
CA TYR A 37 23.74 13.93 3.83
C TYR A 37 23.46 12.44 3.57
N ASN A 38 24.49 11.61 3.48
CA ASN A 38 24.34 10.17 3.23
C ASN A 38 23.51 9.49 4.34
N MET A 39 23.75 9.87 5.59
CA MET A 39 22.97 9.38 6.73
C MET A 39 21.50 9.84 6.66
N LEU A 40 21.23 11.09 6.30
CA LEU A 40 19.87 11.62 6.14
C LEU A 40 19.10 10.82 5.09
N THR A 41 19.63 10.70 3.87
CA THR A 41 18.99 9.97 2.78
C THR A 41 18.76 8.51 3.17
N ALA A 42 19.73 7.87 3.85
CA ALA A 42 19.56 6.52 4.37
C ALA A 42 18.39 6.41 5.37
N GLN A 43 18.27 7.34 6.33
CA GLN A 43 17.19 7.31 7.31
C GLN A 43 15.81 7.61 6.72
N VAL A 44 15.73 8.56 5.77
CA VAL A 44 14.50 8.84 5.03
C VAL A 44 14.07 7.60 4.26
N LYS A 45 14.98 6.94 3.55
CA LYS A 45 14.73 5.70 2.81
C LYS A 45 14.23 4.58 3.72
N THR A 46 14.92 4.28 4.81
CA THR A 46 14.51 3.24 5.77
C THR A 46 13.13 3.56 6.38
N SER A 47 12.86 4.83 6.68
CA SER A 47 11.57 5.22 7.24
C SER A 47 10.45 5.07 6.22
N LYS A 48 10.69 5.43 4.96
CA LYS A 48 9.76 5.20 3.85
C LYS A 48 9.47 3.71 3.69
N GLU A 49 10.50 2.86 3.63
CA GLU A 49 10.36 1.39 3.51
C GLU A 49 9.53 0.81 4.67
N ARG A 50 9.70 1.33 5.89
CA ARG A 50 8.90 0.92 7.05
C ARG A 50 7.42 1.26 6.89
N VAL A 51 7.10 2.48 6.46
CA VAL A 51 5.71 2.89 6.24
C VAL A 51 5.09 2.11 5.08
N GLU A 52 5.84 1.84 4.01
CA GLU A 52 5.39 0.97 2.92
C GLU A 52 5.10 -0.45 3.40
N ALA A 53 5.93 -1.01 4.29
CA ALA A 53 5.69 -2.32 4.89
C ALA A 53 4.42 -2.34 5.75
N ASP A 54 4.16 -1.28 6.52
CA ASP A 54 2.92 -1.17 7.32
C ASP A 54 1.65 -1.09 6.43
N MET A 55 1.79 -0.67 5.16
CA MET A 55 0.70 -0.66 4.17
C MET A 55 0.49 -2.00 3.44
N GLU A 56 1.41 -2.95 3.58
CA GLU A 56 1.37 -4.25 2.89
C GLU A 56 0.11 -5.08 3.22
N PRO A 57 -0.37 -5.16 4.48
CA PRO A 57 -1.62 -5.86 4.80
C PRO A 57 -2.84 -5.26 4.09
N VAL A 58 -2.88 -3.93 3.92
CA VAL A 58 -3.96 -3.24 3.20
C VAL A 58 -3.93 -3.65 1.72
N ARG A 59 -2.75 -3.66 1.12
CA ARG A 59 -2.55 -4.11 -0.27
C ARG A 59 -2.97 -5.57 -0.44
N TYR A 60 -2.67 -6.43 0.54
CA TYR A 60 -3.09 -7.83 0.53
C TYR A 60 -4.62 -7.98 0.52
N ILE A 61 -5.32 -7.26 1.41
CA ILE A 61 -6.80 -7.29 1.46
C ILE A 61 -7.42 -6.84 0.12
N ILE A 62 -6.87 -5.79 -0.50
CA ILE A 62 -7.35 -5.33 -1.82
C ILE A 62 -7.23 -6.42 -2.88
N GLN A 63 -6.11 -7.15 -2.91
CA GLN A 63 -5.91 -8.26 -3.84
C GLN A 63 -6.80 -9.46 -3.51
N ALA A 64 -7.02 -9.75 -2.23
CA ALA A 64 -7.89 -10.83 -1.79
C ALA A 64 -9.34 -10.66 -2.27
N ILE A 65 -9.85 -9.42 -2.37
CA ILE A 65 -11.20 -9.16 -2.93
C ILE A 65 -11.33 -9.69 -4.36
N SER A 66 -10.31 -9.49 -5.20
CA SER A 66 -10.31 -10.03 -6.57
C SER A 66 -10.29 -11.56 -6.59
N MET A 67 -9.57 -12.18 -5.65
CA MET A 67 -9.52 -13.63 -5.52
C MET A 67 -10.85 -14.21 -5.03
N LEU A 68 -11.52 -13.55 -4.09
CA LEU A 68 -12.86 -13.91 -3.62
C LEU A 68 -13.89 -13.81 -4.75
N GLY A 69 -13.79 -12.80 -5.60
CA GLY A 69 -14.61 -12.69 -6.82
C GLY A 69 -14.45 -13.90 -7.73
N PHE A 70 -13.22 -14.37 -7.94
CA PHE A 70 -12.94 -15.57 -8.72
C PHE A 70 -13.49 -16.84 -8.05
N LEU A 71 -13.41 -16.95 -6.72
CA LEU A 71 -14.02 -18.07 -5.99
C LEU A 71 -15.54 -18.14 -6.21
N GLY A 72 -16.23 -17.00 -6.30
CA GLY A 72 -17.66 -16.96 -6.64
C GLY A 72 -17.97 -17.61 -7.99
N THR A 73 -17.14 -17.36 -9.02
CA THR A 73 -17.28 -18.04 -10.32
C THR A 73 -16.99 -19.53 -10.24
N VAL A 74 -16.00 -19.95 -9.45
CA VAL A 74 -15.66 -21.37 -9.31
C VAL A 74 -16.84 -22.12 -8.70
N ILE A 75 -17.45 -21.59 -7.64
CA ILE A 75 -18.62 -22.19 -6.99
C ILE A 75 -19.80 -22.27 -7.97
N GLY A 76 -20.14 -21.17 -8.65
CA GLY A 76 -21.27 -21.15 -9.60
C GLY A 76 -21.07 -22.08 -10.80
N LEU A 77 -19.82 -22.22 -11.28
CA LEU A 77 -19.48 -23.17 -12.33
C LEU A 77 -19.60 -24.62 -11.83
N THR A 78 -19.09 -24.93 -10.64
CA THR A 78 -19.20 -26.26 -10.04
C THR A 78 -20.66 -26.66 -9.87
N ASP A 79 -21.50 -25.77 -9.33
CA ASP A 79 -22.93 -26.03 -9.15
C ASP A 79 -23.64 -26.24 -10.49
N ALA A 80 -23.31 -25.45 -11.51
CA ALA A 80 -23.87 -25.62 -12.85
C ALA A 80 -23.53 -26.98 -13.46
N ILE A 81 -22.29 -27.46 -13.27
CA ILE A 81 -21.84 -28.77 -13.77
C ILE A 81 -22.52 -29.89 -12.99
N SER A 82 -22.59 -29.82 -11.66
CA SER A 82 -23.23 -30.85 -10.83
C SER A 82 -24.71 -31.02 -11.11
N ASN A 83 -25.41 -29.96 -11.54
CA ASN A 83 -26.83 -30.02 -11.90
C ASN A 83 -27.09 -30.29 -13.40
N SER A 84 -26.04 -30.55 -14.19
CA SER A 84 -26.19 -30.78 -15.63
C SER A 84 -26.86 -32.11 -15.99
N ASP A 85 -26.88 -33.09 -15.08
CA ASP A 85 -27.58 -34.37 -15.27
C ASP A 85 -29.08 -34.18 -15.53
N ALA A 86 -29.69 -33.13 -14.95
CA ALA A 86 -31.10 -32.80 -15.19
C ALA A 86 -31.38 -32.42 -16.66
N MET A 87 -30.36 -32.00 -17.42
CA MET A 87 -30.49 -31.72 -18.86
C MET A 87 -30.54 -32.97 -19.73
N LEU A 88 -30.19 -34.14 -19.18
CA LEU A 88 -30.22 -35.43 -19.88
C LEU A 88 -31.58 -36.13 -19.76
N GLN A 89 -32.51 -35.58 -18.98
CA GLN A 89 -33.86 -36.13 -18.84
C GLN A 89 -34.64 -36.01 -20.16
N ILE A 90 -35.52 -36.99 -20.41
CA ILE A 90 -36.34 -37.09 -21.63
C ILE A 90 -37.47 -36.04 -21.62
N ASP A 91 -37.88 -35.55 -20.44
CA ASP A 91 -38.93 -34.55 -20.30
C ASP A 91 -38.48 -33.16 -20.81
N PRO A 92 -39.11 -32.62 -21.87
CA PRO A 92 -38.79 -31.30 -22.43
C PRO A 92 -38.92 -30.15 -21.42
N VAL A 93 -39.89 -30.24 -20.50
CA VAL A 93 -40.15 -29.19 -19.50
C VAL A 93 -39.05 -29.18 -18.44
N ALA A 94 -38.65 -30.37 -17.98
CA ALA A 94 -37.54 -30.52 -17.03
C ALA A 94 -36.21 -29.98 -17.62
N LYS A 95 -35.96 -30.23 -18.90
CA LYS A 95 -34.76 -29.76 -19.59
C LYS A 95 -34.71 -28.23 -19.72
N GLU A 96 -35.83 -27.59 -20.06
CA GLU A 96 -35.91 -26.13 -20.14
C GLU A 96 -35.68 -25.48 -18.76
N ASN A 97 -36.25 -26.07 -17.71
CA ASN A 97 -36.08 -25.58 -16.34
C ASN A 97 -34.63 -25.74 -15.86
N ALA A 98 -33.97 -26.87 -16.15
CA ALA A 98 -32.56 -27.09 -15.83
C ALA A 98 -31.66 -26.07 -16.54
N LEU A 99 -31.91 -25.80 -17.82
CA LEU A 99 -31.19 -24.76 -18.58
C LEU A 99 -31.35 -23.37 -17.96
N LYS A 100 -32.58 -22.98 -17.62
CA LYS A 100 -32.84 -21.69 -16.96
C LYS A 100 -32.12 -21.57 -15.63
N GLN A 101 -32.09 -22.64 -14.83
CA GLN A 101 -31.40 -22.66 -13.55
C GLN A 101 -29.89 -22.51 -13.72
N ILE A 102 -29.29 -23.24 -14.65
CA ILE A 102 -27.86 -23.17 -14.95
C ILE A 102 -27.47 -21.76 -15.43
N VAL A 103 -28.23 -21.18 -16.36
CA VAL A 103 -27.99 -19.83 -16.87
C VAL A 103 -28.11 -18.78 -15.76
N ASN A 104 -29.09 -18.94 -14.86
CA ASN A 104 -29.25 -18.05 -13.71
C ASN A 104 -28.08 -18.16 -12.73
N ASN A 105 -27.61 -19.38 -12.43
CA ASN A 105 -26.44 -19.60 -11.57
C ASN A 105 -25.18 -18.96 -12.16
N PHE A 106 -24.95 -19.10 -13.47
CA PHE A 106 -23.87 -18.41 -14.15
C PHE A 106 -24.00 -16.89 -14.08
N GLY A 107 -25.21 -16.36 -14.29
CA GLY A 107 -25.49 -14.94 -14.20
C GLY A 107 -25.14 -14.37 -12.83
N MET A 108 -25.55 -15.06 -11.75
CA MET A 108 -25.20 -14.65 -10.39
C MET A 108 -23.70 -14.73 -10.13
N ALA A 109 -23.05 -15.83 -10.52
CA ALA A 109 -21.63 -16.04 -10.32
C ALA A 109 -20.78 -14.97 -11.01
N PHE A 110 -21.00 -14.73 -12.30
CA PHE A 110 -20.31 -13.67 -13.04
C PHE A 110 -20.63 -12.27 -12.49
N GLY A 111 -21.87 -12.03 -12.06
CA GLY A 111 -22.27 -10.76 -11.45
C GLY A 111 -21.44 -10.46 -10.19
N THR A 112 -21.30 -11.44 -9.29
CA THR A 112 -20.49 -11.27 -8.07
C THR A 112 -19.01 -11.04 -8.37
N THR A 113 -18.45 -11.71 -9.38
CA THR A 113 -17.06 -11.49 -9.81
C THR A 113 -16.86 -10.12 -10.43
N LEU A 114 -17.79 -9.67 -11.28
CA LEU A 114 -17.72 -8.34 -11.89
C LEU A 114 -17.71 -7.25 -10.81
N VAL A 115 -18.60 -7.37 -9.82
CA VAL A 115 -18.65 -6.42 -8.69
C VAL A 115 -17.33 -6.46 -7.91
N ALA A 116 -16.79 -7.64 -7.60
CA ALA A 116 -15.52 -7.78 -6.90
C ALA A 116 -14.34 -7.17 -7.68
N LEU A 117 -14.28 -7.36 -9.00
CA LEU A 117 -13.25 -6.79 -9.86
C LEU A 117 -13.34 -5.27 -9.94
N VAL A 118 -14.55 -4.71 -10.11
CA VAL A 118 -14.76 -3.26 -10.14
C VAL A 118 -14.35 -2.62 -8.81
N LEU A 119 -14.74 -3.22 -7.69
CA LEU A 119 -14.32 -2.76 -6.36
C LEU A 119 -12.80 -2.86 -6.18
N GLY A 120 -12.20 -3.98 -6.55
CA GLY A 120 -10.76 -4.19 -6.49
C GLY A 120 -9.98 -3.17 -7.33
N LEU A 121 -10.47 -2.84 -8.52
CA LEU A 121 -9.90 -1.81 -9.38
C LEU A 121 -9.92 -0.42 -8.72
N ILE A 122 -11.08 -0.02 -8.18
CA ILE A 122 -11.25 1.27 -7.51
C ILE A 122 -10.32 1.35 -6.28
N LEU A 123 -10.28 0.31 -5.45
CA LEU A 123 -9.43 0.26 -4.26
C LEU A 123 -7.94 0.31 -4.62
N THR A 124 -7.52 -0.46 -5.63
CA THR A 124 -6.13 -0.45 -6.12
C THR A 124 -5.72 0.94 -6.62
N GLN A 125 -6.61 1.61 -7.35
CA GLN A 125 -6.38 2.99 -7.81
C GLN A 125 -6.20 3.97 -6.65
N ARG A 126 -7.02 3.85 -5.59
CA ARG A 126 -6.92 4.70 -4.39
C ARG A 126 -5.67 4.42 -3.60
N TYR A 127 -5.31 3.15 -3.43
CA TYR A 127 -4.08 2.72 -2.79
C TYR A 127 -2.85 3.33 -3.47
N HIS A 128 -2.72 3.18 -4.79
CA HIS A 128 -1.60 3.78 -5.53
C HIS A 128 -1.61 5.31 -5.49
N SER A 129 -2.77 5.94 -5.48
CA SER A 129 -2.86 7.39 -5.32
C SER A 129 -2.36 7.85 -3.96
N TYR A 130 -2.63 7.10 -2.89
CA TYR A 130 -2.10 7.38 -1.56
C TYR A 130 -0.58 7.16 -1.50
N LEU A 131 -0.11 6.04 -2.04
CA LEU A 131 1.31 5.70 -2.08
C LEU A 131 2.12 6.80 -2.79
N ARG A 132 1.63 7.31 -3.92
CA ARG A 132 2.24 8.45 -4.62
C ARG A 132 2.33 9.72 -3.79
N LYS A 133 1.29 10.03 -3.00
CA LYS A 133 1.30 11.20 -2.10
C LYS A 133 2.32 11.03 -1.00
N MET A 134 2.41 9.83 -0.43
CA MET A 134 3.41 9.48 0.57
C MET A 134 4.84 9.60 0.01
N ASP A 135 5.08 9.08 -1.19
CA ASP A 135 6.37 9.21 -1.89
C ASP A 135 6.76 10.67 -2.09
N SER A 136 5.82 11.49 -2.58
CA SER A 136 6.04 12.91 -2.77
C SER A 136 6.28 13.64 -1.46
N PHE A 137 5.65 13.21 -0.36
CA PHE A 137 5.86 13.78 0.97
C PHE A 137 7.28 13.48 1.49
N PHE A 138 7.73 12.22 1.40
CA PHE A 138 9.11 11.86 1.78
C PHE A 138 10.16 12.58 0.94
N ALA A 139 9.96 12.66 -0.38
CA ALA A 139 10.84 13.41 -1.27
C ALA A 139 10.87 14.91 -0.92
N GLY A 140 9.71 15.53 -0.68
CA GLY A 140 9.64 16.95 -0.31
C GLY A 140 10.31 17.25 1.03
N MET A 141 10.20 16.35 2.01
CA MET A 141 10.90 16.48 3.30
C MET A 141 12.41 16.38 3.15
N GLU A 142 12.90 15.43 2.35
CA GLU A 142 14.32 15.27 2.07
C GLU A 142 14.88 16.54 1.43
N SER A 143 14.23 17.05 0.37
CA SER A 143 14.60 18.32 -0.26
C SER A 143 14.57 19.49 0.72
N TYR A 144 13.53 19.59 1.57
CA TYR A 144 13.43 20.68 2.55
C TYR A 144 14.61 20.68 3.56
N ILE A 145 15.03 19.51 4.04
CA ILE A 145 16.15 19.41 4.97
C ILE A 145 17.47 19.73 4.26
N ILE A 146 17.64 19.28 3.03
CA ILE A 146 18.83 19.59 2.23
C ILE A 146 18.93 21.10 1.99
N ASP A 147 17.87 21.70 1.43
CA ASP A 147 17.89 23.09 0.98
C ASP A 147 17.97 24.09 2.13
N ASN A 148 17.26 23.82 3.24
CA ASN A 148 17.16 24.77 4.34
C ASN A 148 18.19 24.53 5.46
N LEU A 149 18.59 23.28 5.70
CA LEU A 149 19.48 22.92 6.80
C LEU A 149 20.91 22.69 6.30
N ILE A 150 21.12 21.81 5.32
CA ILE A 150 22.46 21.41 4.88
C ILE A 150 23.17 22.56 4.17
N ILE A 151 22.51 23.27 3.25
CA ILE A 151 23.08 24.43 2.55
C ILE A 151 23.42 25.56 3.54
N ARG A 152 22.56 25.80 4.54
CA ARG A 152 22.74 26.89 5.51
C ARG A 152 23.83 26.58 6.54
N ILE A 153 24.02 25.31 6.88
CA ILE A 153 25.11 24.81 7.71
C ILE A 153 26.44 24.84 6.94
N TYR A 154 26.42 24.56 5.63
CA TYR A 154 27.57 24.73 4.73
C TYR A 154 27.80 26.19 4.33
N ASN A 155 27.66 27.15 5.24
CA ASN A 155 28.21 28.48 4.97
C ASN A 155 29.71 28.42 5.31
N PRO A 156 30.62 28.33 4.32
CA PRO A 156 32.04 28.40 4.62
C PRO A 156 32.27 29.70 5.37
N LYS A 157 33.01 29.62 6.47
CA LYS A 157 33.45 30.78 7.21
C LYS A 157 33.86 31.87 6.21
N LYS A 158 33.23 33.04 6.33
CA LYS A 158 33.84 34.29 5.87
C LYS A 158 35.17 34.38 6.62
N GLU A 159 36.25 33.96 5.99
CA GLU A 159 37.59 34.41 6.37
C GLU A 159 37.63 35.91 6.03
N GLN A 160 37.43 36.72 7.07
CA GLN A 160 37.97 38.08 7.15
C GLN A 160 39.24 38.00 8.00
#